data_AF-J4G7E5-F1
#
_entry.id   AF-J4G7E5-F1
#
_cell.length_a   1.000
_cell.length_b   1.000
_cell.length_c   1.000
_cell.angle_alpha   90.00
_cell.angle_beta   90.00
_cell.angle_gamma   90.00
#
_symmetry.space_group_name_H-M   'P 1'
#
loop_
_entity.id
_entity.type
_entity.pdbx_description
1 polymer ?
#
loop_
_entity_poly.entity_id
_entity_poly.type
_entity_poly.pdbx_seq_one_letter_code
_entity_poly.pdbx_strand_id
1 'polypeptide(L)'
;MQEGKKVYGFTISLYEYEATIPTLWSAVKEFIHENPGLVPSGNAMQFLSDDRGESYNRCHFWSNFEIGDLDFWRGEAYTKFFDFLDQKGGFYYERWGDAPVHSIGAALFAKKEQIHFFKEIGKVAALSHQMLYT
;
A
#
# COMPACT_ATOMS: atom_id res chain seq x y z
N MET A 1 -9.52 15.39 -6.72
CA MET A 1 -9.88 14.23 -5.87
C MET A 1 -11.39 14.05 -5.77
N GLN A 2 -12.11 15.00 -5.17
CA GLN A 2 -13.58 14.92 -4.97
C GLN A 2 -14.40 14.78 -6.27
N GLU A 3 -14.26 15.71 -7.23
CA GLU A 3 -15.01 15.65 -8.50
C GLU A 3 -14.75 14.37 -9.30
N GLY A 4 -13.48 13.94 -9.34
CA GLY A 4 -13.04 12.72 -10.00
C GLY A 4 -13.26 11.44 -9.20
N LYS A 5 -13.89 11.51 -8.02
CA LYS A 5 -14.12 10.40 -7.08
C LYS A 5 -12.88 9.54 -6.81
N LYS A 6 -11.72 10.21 -6.69
CA LYS A 6 -10.43 9.59 -6.38
C LYS A 6 -10.26 9.51 -4.88
N VAL A 7 -9.80 8.37 -4.38
CA VAL A 7 -9.60 8.12 -2.95
C VAL A 7 -8.13 8.16 -2.55
N TYR A 8 -7.22 7.96 -3.50
CA TYR A 8 -5.79 7.96 -3.23
C TYR A 8 -5.00 8.55 -4.39
N GLY A 9 -4.04 9.42 -4.07
CA GLY A 9 -3.23 10.13 -5.04
C GLY A 9 -1.75 10.14 -4.66
N PHE A 10 -0.88 9.88 -5.63
CA PHE A 10 0.57 9.78 -5.44
C PHE A 10 1.35 10.42 -6.59
N THR A 11 2.65 10.67 -6.36
CA THR A 11 3.59 11.24 -7.35
C THR A 11 4.81 10.36 -7.66
N ILE A 12 5.14 9.40 -6.80
CA ILE A 12 6.27 8.48 -6.99
C ILE A 12 5.86 7.08 -6.52
N SER A 13 6.31 6.06 -7.25
CA SER A 13 6.24 4.65 -6.84
C SER A 13 7.63 4.03 -6.86
N LEU A 14 7.93 3.15 -5.90
CA LEU A 14 9.23 2.52 -5.73
C LEU A 14 9.06 1.03 -5.41
N TYR A 15 10.16 0.29 -5.47
CA TYR A 15 10.24 -1.05 -4.91
C TYR A 15 10.65 -0.98 -3.45
N GLU A 16 10.00 -1.76 -2.58
CA GLU A 16 10.40 -1.94 -1.19
C GLU A 16 11.58 -2.93 -1.08
N TYR A 17 12.39 -2.77 -0.04
CA TYR A 17 13.43 -3.72 0.32
C TYR A 17 12.81 -4.95 0.97
N GLU A 18 12.90 -6.11 0.32
CA GLU A 18 12.29 -7.36 0.80
C GLU A 18 12.65 -7.73 2.25
N ALA A 19 13.88 -7.44 2.68
CA ALA A 19 14.35 -7.69 4.05
C ALA A 19 13.54 -6.96 5.14
N THR A 20 12.74 -5.96 4.79
CA THR A 20 11.93 -5.16 5.72
C THR A 20 10.52 -5.69 5.89
N ILE A 21 10.07 -6.50 4.92
CA ILE A 21 8.71 -7.01 4.79
C ILE A 21 8.66 -8.52 4.46
N PRO A 22 9.55 -9.39 5.00
CA PRO A 22 9.63 -10.79 4.58
C PRO A 22 8.31 -11.57 4.76
N THR A 23 7.47 -11.21 5.75
CA THR A 23 6.18 -11.92 5.97
C THR A 23 4.94 -11.09 5.62
N LEU A 24 5.10 -9.82 5.21
CA LEU A 24 3.97 -8.92 4.92
C LEU A 24 3.00 -9.52 3.90
N TRP A 25 3.50 -10.00 2.76
CA TRP A 25 2.62 -10.53 1.72
C TRP A 25 1.89 -11.81 2.15
N SER A 26 2.54 -12.65 2.96
CA SER A 26 1.89 -13.84 3.52
C SER A 26 0.72 -13.45 4.40
N ALA A 27 0.90 -12.45 5.29
CA ALA A 27 -0.18 -11.92 6.13
C ALA A 27 -1.30 -11.30 5.29
N VAL A 28 -0.97 -10.57 4.22
CA VAL A 28 -1.96 -9.99 3.30
C VAL A 28 -2.79 -11.08 2.61
N LYS A 29 -2.16 -12.16 2.12
CA LYS A 29 -2.88 -13.29 1.51
C LYS A 29 -3.82 -13.98 2.50
N GLU A 30 -3.39 -14.15 3.75
CA GLU A 30 -4.22 -14.68 4.82
C GLU A 30 -5.45 -13.79 5.05
N PHE A 31 -5.26 -12.47 5.16
CA PHE A 31 -6.35 -11.52 5.30
C PHE A 31 -7.36 -11.59 4.15
N ILE A 32 -6.88 -11.63 2.89
CA ILE A 32 -7.73 -11.72 1.69
C ILE A 32 -8.55 -13.01 1.72
N HIS A 33 -7.93 -14.13 2.09
CA HIS A 33 -8.60 -15.43 2.17
C HIS A 33 -9.70 -15.45 3.24
N GLU A 34 -9.48 -14.81 4.39
CA GLU A 34 -10.47 -14.70 5.46
C GLU A 34 -11.57 -13.67 5.16
N ASN A 35 -11.29 -12.68 4.31
CA ASN A 35 -12.18 -11.55 4.03
C ASN A 35 -12.45 -11.33 2.52
N PRO A 36 -12.88 -12.35 1.76
CA PRO A 36 -13.03 -12.23 0.31
C PRO A 36 -14.07 -11.17 -0.10
N GLY A 37 -15.05 -10.87 0.76
CA GLY A 37 -16.08 -9.85 0.52
C GLY A 37 -15.59 -8.40 0.61
N LEU A 38 -14.40 -8.17 1.18
CA LEU A 38 -13.83 -6.82 1.33
C LEU A 38 -12.96 -6.40 0.14
N VAL A 39 -12.66 -7.32 -0.78
CA VAL A 39 -11.78 -7.09 -1.93
C VAL A 39 -12.63 -6.92 -3.20
N PRO A 40 -12.89 -5.69 -3.66
CA PRO A 40 -13.70 -5.47 -4.85
C PRO A 40 -13.03 -5.97 -6.13
N SER A 41 -13.85 -6.43 -7.08
CA SER A 41 -13.39 -6.66 -8.46
C SER A 41 -12.94 -5.34 -9.11
N GLY A 42 -11.90 -5.38 -9.94
CA GLY A 42 -11.37 -4.19 -10.61
C GLY A 42 -10.46 -3.33 -9.71
N ASN A 43 -9.96 -3.90 -8.62
CA ASN A 43 -8.89 -3.33 -7.83
C ASN A 43 -7.57 -3.26 -8.62
N ALA A 44 -6.51 -2.75 -7.99
CA ALA A 44 -5.20 -2.61 -8.58
C ALA A 44 -4.24 -3.76 -8.21
N MET A 45 -4.72 -5.01 -8.08
CA MET A 45 -3.86 -6.17 -7.77
C MET A 45 -2.66 -6.30 -8.72
N GLN A 46 -2.83 -5.97 -10.01
CA GLN A 46 -1.74 -5.99 -11.00
C GLN A 46 -0.60 -5.00 -10.70
N PHE A 47 -0.83 -3.97 -9.88
CA PHE A 47 0.24 -3.09 -9.41
C PHE A 47 1.10 -3.80 -8.35
N LEU A 48 0.48 -4.60 -7.48
CA LEU A 48 1.15 -5.30 -6.38
C LEU A 48 1.79 -6.63 -6.82
N SER A 49 1.27 -7.27 -7.86
CA SER A 49 1.64 -8.64 -8.21
C SER A 49 1.54 -8.91 -9.70
N ASP A 50 2.63 -9.46 -10.26
CA ASP A 50 2.73 -9.82 -11.67
C ASP A 50 2.16 -11.23 -11.96
N ASP A 51 1.85 -12.01 -10.91
CA ASP A 51 1.40 -13.40 -10.97
C ASP A 51 0.01 -13.62 -10.36
N ARG A 52 -0.83 -12.57 -10.38
CA ARG A 52 -2.23 -12.58 -9.92
C ARG A 52 -2.40 -12.80 -8.41
N GLY A 53 -1.42 -12.36 -7.63
CA GLY A 53 -1.45 -12.32 -6.17
C GLY A 53 -0.65 -13.43 -5.50
N GLU A 54 0.01 -14.32 -6.25
CA GLU A 54 0.82 -15.39 -5.66
C GLU A 54 2.03 -14.83 -4.91
N SER A 55 2.73 -13.88 -5.54
CA SER A 55 3.86 -13.15 -4.96
C SER A 55 3.68 -11.63 -5.03
N TYR A 56 4.36 -10.93 -4.12
CA TYR A 56 4.41 -9.47 -4.10
C TYR A 56 5.60 -9.00 -4.93
N ASN A 57 5.36 -8.16 -5.93
CA ASN A 57 6.43 -7.56 -6.75
C ASN A 57 7.18 -6.43 -6.01
N ARG A 58 6.71 -6.05 -4.81
CA ARG A 58 7.25 -5.02 -3.90
C ARG A 58 6.99 -3.58 -4.34
N CYS A 59 6.21 -3.36 -5.39
CA CYS A 59 5.78 -2.03 -5.81
C CYS A 59 4.89 -1.38 -4.76
N HIS A 60 5.24 -0.15 -4.38
CA HIS A 60 4.41 0.67 -3.49
C HIS A 60 4.44 2.14 -3.94
N PHE A 61 3.40 2.87 -3.59
CA PHE A 61 3.33 4.33 -3.67
C PHE A 61 4.14 4.94 -2.52
N TRP A 62 4.96 5.95 -2.81
CA TRP A 62 5.85 6.52 -1.82
C TRP A 62 5.14 7.53 -0.92
N SER A 63 4.81 7.10 0.31
CA SER A 63 3.90 7.79 1.24
C SER A 63 4.35 9.16 1.74
N ASN A 64 5.61 9.54 1.53
CA ASN A 64 6.08 10.90 1.80
C ASN A 64 5.29 11.98 1.04
N PHE A 65 4.58 11.61 -0.05
CA PHE A 65 3.57 12.45 -0.67
C PHE A 65 2.31 11.62 -0.93
N GLU A 66 1.22 11.98 -0.24
CA GLU A 66 -0.09 11.36 -0.43
C GLU A 66 -1.19 12.42 -0.40
N ILE A 67 -2.16 12.28 -1.30
CA ILE A 67 -3.46 12.94 -1.17
C ILE A 67 -4.49 11.82 -1.01
N GLY A 68 -4.87 11.54 0.24
CA GLY A 68 -5.80 10.48 0.58
C GLY A 68 -7.16 11.01 1.03
N ASP A 69 -8.22 10.30 0.66
CA ASP A 69 -9.55 10.46 1.23
C ASP A 69 -9.60 9.75 2.59
N LEU A 70 -9.82 10.50 3.67
CA LEU A 70 -9.84 9.93 5.02
C LEU A 70 -11.04 9.02 5.26
N ASP A 71 -12.14 9.16 4.51
CA ASP A 71 -13.30 8.27 4.64
C ASP A 71 -12.97 6.87 4.09
N PHE A 72 -12.09 6.78 3.09
CA PHE A 72 -11.55 5.51 2.61
C PHE A 72 -10.71 4.83 3.69
N TRP A 73 -9.79 5.55 4.32
CA TRP A 73 -8.93 5.01 5.38
C TRP A 73 -9.68 4.65 6.66
N ARG A 74 -10.75 5.37 6.98
CA ARG A 74 -11.66 5.03 8.10
C ARG A 74 -12.68 3.96 7.74
N GLY A 75 -12.70 3.52 6.49
CA GLY A 75 -13.61 2.49 6.01
C GLY A 75 -13.36 1.14 6.68
N GLU A 76 -14.40 0.30 6.69
CA GLU A 76 -14.36 -1.02 7.33
C GLU A 76 -13.23 -1.90 6.78
N ALA A 77 -13.04 -1.92 5.46
CA ALA A 77 -12.04 -2.77 4.81
C ALA A 77 -10.62 -2.45 5.26
N TYR A 78 -10.25 -1.17 5.23
CA TYR A 78 -8.91 -0.74 5.64
C TYR A 78 -8.70 -0.88 7.15
N THR A 79 -9.71 -0.53 7.95
CA THR A 79 -9.61 -0.67 9.42
C THR A 79 -9.36 -2.13 9.83
N LYS A 80 -10.16 -3.07 9.30
CA LYS A 80 -9.96 -4.51 9.55
C LYS A 80 -8.61 -5.01 9.06
N PHE A 81 -8.17 -4.54 7.90
CA PHE A 81 -6.86 -4.89 7.35
C PHE A 81 -5.72 -4.40 8.24
N PHE A 82 -5.76 -3.15 8.69
CA PHE A 82 -4.76 -2.58 9.58
C PHE A 82 -4.75 -3.32 10.92
N ASP A 83 -5.91 -3.54 11.53
CA ASP A 83 -6.02 -4.27 12.81
C ASP A 83 -5.46 -5.69 12.70
N PHE A 84 -5.69 -6.37 11.58
CA PHE A 84 -5.14 -7.69 11.31
C PHE A 84 -3.61 -7.65 11.22
N LEU A 85 -3.05 -6.68 10.49
CA LEU A 85 -1.59 -6.53 10.37
C LEU A 85 -0.94 -6.14 11.71
N ASP A 86 -1.57 -5.27 12.50
CA ASP A 86 -1.08 -4.87 13.81
C ASP A 86 -0.97 -6.07 14.75
N GLN A 87 -1.97 -6.95 14.74
CA GLN A 87 -1.95 -8.21 15.51
C GLN A 87 -0.86 -9.19 15.06
N LYS A 88 -0.45 -9.16 13.78
CA LYS A 88 0.69 -9.97 13.30
C LYS A 88 2.04 -9.46 13.81
N GLY A 89 2.10 -8.21 14.28
CA GLY A 89 3.27 -7.62 14.93
C GLY A 89 4.44 -7.29 14.00
N GLY A 90 4.27 -7.39 12.67
CA GLY A 90 5.34 -7.13 11.69
C GLY A 90 5.84 -5.68 11.66
N PHE A 91 5.07 -4.73 12.21
CA PHE A 91 5.53 -3.37 12.47
C PHE A 91 6.69 -3.30 13.48
N TYR A 92 6.77 -4.26 14.40
CA TYR A 92 7.77 -4.29 15.49
C TYR A 92 8.80 -5.41 15.31
N TYR A 93 8.37 -6.59 14.84
CA TYR A 93 9.26 -7.74 14.64
C TYR A 93 9.98 -7.70 13.29
N GLU A 94 9.45 -6.94 12.33
CA GLU A 94 10.09 -6.63 11.06
C GLU A 94 10.19 -5.09 10.93
N ARG A 95 10.03 -4.54 9.72
CA ARG A 95 9.99 -3.10 9.51
C ARG A 95 8.95 -2.74 8.45
N TRP A 96 7.72 -3.19 8.67
CA TRP A 96 6.60 -2.87 7.79
C TRP A 96 6.37 -1.36 7.77
N GLY A 97 6.78 -0.72 6.68
CA GLY A 97 6.57 0.71 6.48
C GLY A 97 5.11 1.02 6.20
N ASP A 98 4.71 2.25 6.51
CA ASP A 98 3.40 2.79 6.11
C ASP A 98 3.24 2.76 4.59
N ALA A 99 4.29 3.08 3.82
CA ALA A 99 4.23 3.12 2.36
C ALA A 99 3.75 1.79 1.72
N PRO A 100 4.37 0.62 1.96
CA PRO A 100 3.84 -0.65 1.44
C PRO A 100 2.46 -1.00 2.02
N VAL A 101 2.18 -0.69 3.29
CA VAL A 101 0.88 -0.99 3.93
C VAL A 101 -0.26 -0.18 3.31
N HIS A 102 -0.08 1.14 3.15
CA HIS A 102 -1.01 2.05 2.49
C HIS A 102 -1.21 1.64 1.02
N SER A 103 -0.13 1.27 0.34
CA SER A 103 -0.19 0.87 -1.07
C SER A 103 -0.97 -0.40 -1.28
N ILE A 104 -0.74 -1.41 -0.45
CA ILE A 104 -1.50 -2.67 -0.49
C ILE A 104 -2.97 -2.39 -0.14
N GLY A 105 -3.25 -1.63 0.91
CA GLY A 105 -4.62 -1.27 1.29
C GLY A 105 -5.37 -0.52 0.18
N ALA A 106 -4.75 0.53 -0.39
CA ALA A 106 -5.32 1.28 -1.50
C ALA A 106 -5.53 0.39 -2.74
N ALA A 107 -4.54 -0.40 -3.13
CA ALA A 107 -4.60 -1.23 -4.32
C ALA A 107 -5.55 -2.43 -4.18
N LEU A 108 -5.80 -2.92 -2.98
CA LEU A 108 -6.77 -4.01 -2.74
C LEU A 108 -8.20 -3.51 -2.59
N PHE A 109 -8.43 -2.44 -1.82
CA PHE A 109 -9.78 -2.04 -1.39
C PHE A 109 -10.38 -0.91 -2.22
N ALA A 110 -9.59 -0.15 -2.96
CA ALA A 110 -10.10 0.80 -3.95
C ALA A 110 -10.21 0.15 -5.33
N LYS A 111 -11.12 0.63 -6.17
CA LYS A 111 -11.06 0.33 -7.61
C LYS A 111 -9.86 1.06 -8.21
N LYS A 112 -9.22 0.47 -9.22
CA LYS A 112 -8.03 1.04 -9.87
C LYS A 112 -8.29 2.46 -10.39
N GLU A 113 -9.50 2.77 -10.85
CA GLU A 113 -9.86 4.10 -11.36
C GLU A 113 -9.93 5.15 -10.25
N GLN A 114 -10.03 4.76 -8.97
CA GLN A 114 -10.06 5.68 -7.84
C GLN A 114 -8.66 6.05 -7.34
N ILE A 115 -7.62 5.40 -7.86
CA ILE A 115 -6.22 5.73 -7.60
C ILE A 115 -5.73 6.67 -8.70
N HIS A 116 -5.03 7.74 -8.32
CA HIS A 116 -4.59 8.78 -9.25
C HIS A 116 -3.09 9.04 -9.16
N PHE A 117 -2.44 9.02 -10.31
CA PHE A 117 -1.04 9.41 -10.45
C PHE A 117 -0.95 10.86 -10.93
N PHE A 118 -0.44 11.75 -10.09
CA PHE A 118 -0.26 13.17 -10.40
C PHE A 118 1.04 13.38 -11.19
N LYS A 119 0.93 13.38 -12.52
CA LYS A 119 2.07 13.63 -13.42
C LYS A 119 2.49 15.09 -13.44
N GLU A 120 1.57 15.97 -13.06
CA GLU A 120 1.67 17.43 -13.15
C GLU A 120 2.37 18.02 -11.91
N ILE A 121 2.53 17.25 -10.84
CA ILE A 121 3.15 17.69 -9.59
C ILE A 121 4.61 17.21 -9.56
N GLY A 122 5.54 18.14 -9.78
CA GLY A 122 6.97 17.88 -9.59
C GLY A 122 7.31 17.75 -8.10
N LYS A 123 7.75 16.57 -7.66
CA LYS A 123 8.13 16.28 -6.28
C LYS A 123 9.57 15.76 -6.22
N VAL A 124 10.40 16.40 -5.40
CA VAL A 124 11.73 15.91 -5.03
C VAL A 124 11.68 15.47 -3.58
N ALA A 125 12.23 14.31 -3.28
CA ALA A 125 12.50 13.90 -1.91
C ALA A 125 13.87 13.23 -1.84
N ALA A 126 14.60 13.53 -0.77
CA ALA A 126 15.95 13.03 -0.57
C ALA A 126 15.90 11.51 -0.34
N LEU A 127 16.70 10.77 -1.11
CA LEU A 127 17.00 9.37 -0.84
C LEU A 127 18.23 9.37 0.08
N SER A 128 18.03 9.39 1.39
CA SER A 128 19.16 9.38 2.32
C SER A 128 19.84 8.01 2.30
N HIS A 129 20.99 7.90 1.64
CA HIS A 129 21.99 6.88 1.98
C HIS A 129 22.68 7.35 3.27
N GLN A 130 22.19 6.95 4.43
CA GLN A 130 22.99 7.09 5.66
C GLN A 130 24.12 6.05 5.63
N MET A 131 25.26 6.41 5.04
CA MET A 131 26.55 5.93 5.51
C MET A 131 26.86 6.66 6.81
N LEU A 132 26.35 6.15 7.93
CA LEU A 132 26.89 6.49 9.25
C LEU A 132 27.93 5.42 9.59
N TYR A 133 29.11 5.57 9.02
CA TYR A 133 30.34 5.04 9.60
C TYR A 133 31.07 6.20 10.27
N THR A 134 30.95 6.28 11.59
CA THR A 134 31.91 6.91 12.50
C THR A 134 31.99 6.07 13.75
#